data_AF-A0A699Y9M5-F1
#
_entry.id   AF-A0A699Y9M5-F1
#
_cell.length_a   1.000
_cell.length_b   1.000
_cell.length_c   1.000
_cell.angle_alpha   90.00
_cell.angle_beta   90.00
_cell.angle_gamma   90.00
#
_symmetry.space_group_name_H-M   'P 1'
#
loop_
_entity.id
_entity.type
_entity.pdbx_description
1 polymer ?
#
loop_
_entity_poly.entity_id
_entity_poly.type
_entity_poly.pdbx_seq_one_letter_code
_entity_poly.pdbx_strand_id
1 'polypeptide(L)'
;MTAPSPPGSSWWGEECVAGSVVRWMQVTAFLAWLDEQEAAQAAKAAHEEPAYTSKQVLAEFDKLDRSFTRVSNKKKPKPPPEPAPVKPAASDSGAAS
;
A
#
# COMPACT_ATOMS: atom_id res chain seq x y z
N MET A 1 0.66 7.58 -40.11
CA MET A 1 1.17 6.30 -39.56
C MET A 1 1.08 6.41 -38.05
N THR A 2 -0.04 5.97 -37.49
CA THR A 2 -0.34 6.12 -36.06
C THR A 2 0.13 4.85 -35.35
N ALA A 3 1.09 4.98 -34.43
CA ALA A 3 1.59 3.85 -33.66
C ALA A 3 0.46 3.26 -32.78
N PRO A 4 0.36 1.92 -32.64
CA PRO A 4 -0.61 1.33 -31.72
C PRO A 4 -0.19 1.62 -30.27
N SER A 5 -1.10 2.24 -29.53
CA SER A 5 -0.99 2.47 -28.09
C SER A 5 -0.91 1.12 -27.36
N PRO A 6 0.01 0.91 -26.40
CA PRO A 6 0.11 -0.35 -25.69
C PRO A 6 -1.14 -0.57 -24.81
N PRO A 7 -1.80 -1.73 -24.91
CA PRO A 7 -2.94 -2.04 -24.05
C PRO A 7 -2.46 -2.41 -22.63
N GLY A 8 -2.96 -1.70 -21.62
CA GLY A 8 -3.18 -2.29 -20.29
C GLY A 8 -2.04 -2.19 -19.27
N SER A 9 -1.44 -1.03 -19.08
CA SER A 9 -0.66 -0.74 -17.86
C SER A 9 -1.54 -0.18 -16.74
N SER A 10 -2.35 -1.03 -16.10
CA SER A 10 -3.05 -0.62 -14.85
C SER A 10 -3.08 -1.69 -13.76
N TRP A 11 -2.25 -2.74 -13.87
CA TRP A 11 -2.17 -3.81 -12.86
C TRP A 11 -1.58 -3.38 -11.50
N TRP A 12 -1.15 -2.12 -11.35
CA TRP A 12 -0.59 -1.56 -10.11
C TRP A 12 -1.04 -0.11 -9.80
N GLY A 13 -2.18 0.35 -10.32
CA GLY A 13 -2.48 1.79 -10.41
C GLY A 13 -3.18 2.44 -9.21
N GLU A 14 -4.35 1.93 -8.80
CA GLU A 14 -5.26 2.74 -7.97
C GLU A 14 -5.25 2.39 -6.48
N GLU A 15 -5.14 1.12 -6.11
CA GLU A 15 -5.13 0.71 -4.70
C GLU A 15 -3.84 1.12 -3.95
N CYS A 16 -2.74 1.31 -4.69
CA CYS A 16 -1.46 1.74 -4.12
C CYS A 16 -1.54 3.18 -3.59
N VAL A 17 -2.26 4.07 -4.26
CA VAL A 17 -2.31 5.49 -3.92
C VAL A 17 -3.21 5.73 -2.70
N ALA A 18 -4.43 5.17 -2.69
CA ALA A 18 -5.36 5.32 -1.58
C ALA A 18 -4.81 4.74 -0.27
N GLY A 19 -4.18 3.55 -0.33
CA GLY A 19 -3.53 2.94 0.84
C GLY A 19 -2.34 3.75 1.35
N SER A 20 -1.64 4.47 0.46
CA SER A 20 -0.53 5.35 0.84
C SER A 20 -1.01 6.60 1.57
N VAL A 21 -2.12 7.22 1.14
CA VAL A 21 -2.68 8.41 1.80
C VAL A 21 -3.14 8.07 3.21
N VAL A 22 -3.84 6.95 3.39
CA VAL A 22 -4.31 6.52 4.72
C VAL A 22 -3.15 6.28 5.68
N ARG A 23 -2.07 5.62 5.24
CA ARG A 23 -0.86 5.43 6.07
C ARG A 23 -0.17 6.74 6.41
N TRP A 24 -0.08 7.65 5.44
CA TRP A 24 0.47 8.98 5.70
C TRP A 24 -0.33 9.72 6.77
N MET A 25 -1.66 9.70 6.71
CA MET A 25 -2.52 10.29 7.74
C MET A 25 -2.29 9.67 9.12
N GLN A 26 -2.05 8.36 9.19
CA GLN A 26 -1.74 7.67 10.45
C GLN A 26 -0.39 8.09 11.04
N VAL A 27 0.63 8.28 10.19
CA VAL A 27 1.94 8.81 10.62
C VAL A 27 1.78 10.24 11.14
N THR A 28 1.06 11.10 10.42
CA THR A 28 0.85 12.49 10.87
C THR A 28 0.08 12.58 12.18
N ALA A 29 -0.91 11.71 12.39
CA ALA A 29 -1.65 11.66 13.65
C ALA A 29 -0.77 11.20 14.83
N PHE A 30 0.11 10.21 14.60
CA PHE A 30 1.06 9.77 15.62
C PHE A 30 2.07 10.85 15.98
N LEU A 31 2.61 11.56 14.98
CA LEU A 31 3.55 12.67 15.21
C LEU A 31 2.88 13.83 15.96
N ALA A 32 1.66 14.21 15.57
CA ALA A 32 0.92 15.25 16.29
C ALA A 32 0.68 14.87 17.76
N TRP A 33 0.32 13.62 18.03
CA TRP A 33 0.20 13.13 19.41
C TRP A 33 1.53 13.19 20.16
N LEU A 34 2.65 12.79 19.53
CA LEU A 34 3.97 12.89 20.16
C LEU A 34 4.34 14.34 20.50
N ASP A 35 4.12 15.27 19.58
CA ASP A 35 4.39 16.69 19.80
C ASP A 35 3.58 17.24 20.99
N GLU A 36 2.30 16.86 21.11
CA GLU A 36 1.46 17.21 22.27
C GLU A 36 2.02 16.65 23.58
N GLN A 37 2.49 15.40 23.58
CA GLN A 37 3.06 14.75 24.76
C GLN A 37 4.42 15.35 25.15
N GLU A 38 5.26 15.70 24.18
CA GLU A 38 6.55 16.38 24.42
C GLU A 38 6.32 17.78 25.00
N ALA A 39 5.35 18.53 24.47
CA ALA A 39 4.96 19.82 25.02
C ALA A 39 4.42 19.68 26.46
N ALA A 40 3.59 18.68 26.72
CA ALA A 40 3.08 18.39 28.06
C ALA A 40 4.20 17.99 29.03
N GLN A 41 5.20 17.23 28.58
CA GLN A 41 6.36 16.85 29.39
C GLN A 41 7.26 18.06 29.69
N ALA A 42 7.47 18.94 28.72
CA ALA A 42 8.28 20.15 28.89
C ALA A 42 7.65 21.14 29.88
N ALA A 43 6.32 21.13 30.01
CA ALA A 43 5.60 21.95 30.98
C ALA A 43 5.70 21.43 32.42
N LYS A 44 6.10 20.17 32.62
CA LYS A 44 6.19 19.52 33.93
C LYS A 44 7.56 19.72 34.57
N ALA A 45 7.57 19.83 35.90
CA ALA A 45 8.82 19.83 36.66
C ALA A 45 9.41 18.41 36.75
N ALA A 46 10.73 18.31 36.94
CA ALA A 46 11.44 17.01 36.93
C ALA A 46 11.00 16.01 38.02
N HIS A 47 10.30 16.47 39.06
CA HIS A 47 9.79 15.65 40.16
C HIS A 47 8.31 15.29 40.01
N GLU A 48 7.65 15.82 38.99
CA GLU A 48 6.26 15.50 38.68
C GLU A 48 6.18 14.20 37.87
N GLU A 49 5.02 13.54 37.92
CA GLU A 49 4.76 12.35 37.12
C GLU A 49 4.90 12.68 35.62
N PRO A 50 5.60 11.87 34.82
CA PRO A 50 5.80 12.15 33.39
C PRO A 50 4.46 12.26 32.63
N ALA A 51 4.41 13.09 31.60
CA ALA A 51 3.25 13.25 30.72
C ALA A 51 2.93 11.97 29.94
N TYR A 52 3.97 11.23 29.57
CA TYR A 52 3.83 9.97 28.87
C TYR A 52 4.90 8.97 29.31
N THR A 53 4.56 7.69 29.18
CA THR A 53 5.48 6.59 29.45
C THR A 53 5.92 5.93 28.15
N SER A 54 7.05 5.24 28.18
CA SER A 54 7.51 4.42 27.04
C SER A 54 6.46 3.39 26.61
N LYS A 55 5.69 2.84 27.56
CA LYS A 55 4.60 1.89 27.27
C LYS A 55 3.49 2.53 26.45
N GLN A 56 3.13 3.78 26.72
CA GLN A 56 2.12 4.51 25.95
C GLN A 56 2.61 4.81 24.52
N VAL A 57 3.88 5.22 24.37
CA VAL A 57 4.49 5.44 23.05
C VAL A 57 4.47 4.15 22.22
N LEU A 58 4.87 3.03 22.82
CA LEU A 58 4.83 1.72 22.15
C LEU A 58 3.40 1.33 21.76
N ALA A 59 2.42 1.56 22.65
CA ALA A 59 1.03 1.24 22.36
C ALA A 59 0.45 2.06 21.20
N GLU A 60 0.82 3.35 21.07
CA GLU A 60 0.41 4.16 19.92
C GLU A 60 1.16 3.78 18.64
N PHE A 61 2.46 3.51 18.76
CA PHE A 61 3.26 3.04 17.64
C PHE A 61 2.73 1.70 17.08
N ASP A 62 2.30 0.77 17.94
CA ASP A 62 1.72 -0.51 17.53
C ASP A 62 0.46 -0.34 16.66
N LYS A 63 -0.34 0.71 16.89
CA LYS A 63 -1.51 1.00 16.05
C LYS A 63 -1.08 1.41 14.64
N LEU A 64 0.02 2.16 14.53
CA LEU A 64 0.63 2.52 13.26
C LEU A 64 1.23 1.30 12.57
N ASP A 65 2.07 0.52 13.26
CA ASP A 65 2.83 -0.59 12.69
C ASP A 65 1.93 -1.67 12.07
N ARG A 66 0.80 -1.99 12.71
CA ARG A 66 -0.18 -2.96 12.17
C ARG A 66 -0.66 -2.60 10.77
N SER A 67 -0.75 -1.31 10.43
CA SER A 67 -1.16 -0.84 9.11
C SER A 67 -0.10 -1.10 8.03
N PHE A 68 1.18 -1.02 8.41
CA PHE A 68 2.33 -1.28 7.54
C PHE A 68 2.55 -2.77 7.35
N THR A 69 2.55 -3.54 8.44
CA THR A 69 2.73 -5.00 8.43
C THR A 69 1.64 -5.69 7.59
N ARG A 70 0.40 -5.20 7.62
CA ARG A 70 -0.69 -5.74 6.79
C ARG A 70 -0.40 -5.61 5.29
N VAL A 71 0.23 -4.53 4.84
CA VAL A 71 0.52 -4.31 3.43
C VAL A 71 1.79 -5.02 2.98
N SER A 72 2.81 -5.05 3.83
CA SER A 72 4.03 -5.83 3.56
C SER A 72 3.69 -7.31 3.28
N ASN A 73 2.74 -7.86 4.04
CA ASN A 73 2.32 -9.26 3.93
C ASN A 73 1.22 -9.52 2.89
N LYS A 74 0.72 -8.49 2.18
CA LYS A 74 -0.23 -8.71 1.08
C LYS A 74 0.50 -9.43 -0.05
N LYS A 75 0.07 -10.68 -0.32
CA LYS A 75 0.56 -11.45 -1.47
C LYS A 75 0.38 -10.61 -2.74
N LYS A 76 1.45 -10.51 -3.53
CA LYS A 76 1.39 -9.86 -4.84
C LYS A 76 0.26 -10.52 -5.65
N PRO A 77 -0.59 -9.73 -6.34
CA PRO A 77 -1.64 -10.29 -7.18
C PRO A 77 -1.04 -11.25 -8.20
N LYS A 78 -1.75 -12.33 -8.52
CA LYS A 78 -1.33 -13.27 -9.56
C LYS A 78 -1.25 -12.51 -10.89
N PRO A 79 -0.21 -12.76 -11.70
CA PRO A 79 -0.14 -12.16 -13.02
C PRO A 79 -1.38 -12.56 -13.84
N PRO A 80 -1.84 -11.70 -14.77
CA PRO A 80 -2.90 -12.05 -15.69
C PRO A 80 -2.58 -13.36 -16.44
N PRO A 81 -3.60 -14.17 -16.76
CA PRO A 81 -3.40 -15.35 -17.61
C PRO A 81 -2.85 -14.93 -18.98
N GLU A 82 -1.86 -15.65 -19.48
CA GLU A 82 -1.34 -15.43 -20.82
C GLU A 82 -2.45 -15.67 -21.87
N PRO A 83 -2.52 -14.84 -22.92
CA PRO A 83 -3.49 -15.03 -23.98
C PRO A 83 -3.28 -16.39 -24.65
N ALA A 84 -4.38 -17.13 -24.85
CA ALA A 84 -4.33 -18.45 -25.48
C ALA A 84 -3.69 -18.37 -26.88
N PRO A 85 -2.80 -19.31 -27.25
CA PRO A 85 -2.23 -19.34 -28.58
C PRO A 85 -3.36 -19.57 -29.61
N VAL A 86 -3.50 -18.64 -30.54
CA VAL A 86 -4.35 -18.79 -31.72
C VAL A 86 -3.86 -19.98 -32.54
N LYS A 87 -4.61 -21.09 -32.50
CA LYS A 87 -4.43 -22.20 -33.44
C LYS A 87 -4.68 -21.65 -34.86
N PRO A 88 -3.75 -21.81 -35.82
CA PRO A 88 -4.05 -21.48 -37.21
C PRO A 88 -5.21 -22.36 -37.68
N ALA A 89 -6.22 -21.73 -38.27
CA ALA A 89 -7.34 -22.42 -38.88
C ALA A 89 -6.81 -23.42 -39.90
N ALA A 90 -7.22 -24.68 -39.76
CA ALA A 90 -7.03 -25.69 -40.80
C ALA A 90 -7.75 -25.18 -42.05
N SER A 91 -6.97 -24.76 -43.04
CA SER A 91 -7.45 -24.45 -44.37
C SER A 91 -7.94 -25.74 -45.00
N ASP A 92 -9.26 -25.86 -45.04
CA ASP A 92 -10.00 -26.75 -45.93
C ASP A 92 -9.42 -26.62 -47.35
N SER A 93 -8.83 -27.70 -47.85
CA SER A 93 -8.39 -27.81 -49.24
C SER A 93 -9.14 -28.98 -49.86
N GLY A 94 -10.38 -28.70 -50.26
CA GLY A 94 -10.98 -29.42 -51.37
C GLY A 94 -10.15 -29.15 -52.62
N ALA A 95 -9.54 -30.20 -53.17
CA ALA A 95 -8.98 -30.21 -54.52
C ALA A 95 -9.60 -31.38 -55.27
N ALA A 96 -10.56 -31.04 -56.13
CA ALA A 96 -11.06 -31.90 -57.19
C ALA A 96 -9.99 -32.05 -58.27
N SER A 97 -9.67 -33.29 -58.65
CA SER A 97 -9.49 -33.82 -60.02
C SER A 97 -8.89 -35.21 -59.97
#